data_AF-A0A945VYP8-F1
#
_entry.id   AF-A0A945VYP8-F1
#
_cell.length_a   1.000
_cell.length_b   1.000
_cell.length_c   1.000
_cell.angle_alpha   90.00
_cell.angle_beta   90.00
_cell.angle_gamma   90.00
#
_symmetry.space_group_name_H-M   'P 1'
#
loop_
_entity.id
_entity.type
_entity.pdbx_description
1 polymer ?
#
loop_
_entity_poly.entity_id
_entity_poly.type
_entity_poly.pdbx_seq_one_letter_code
_entity_poly.pdbx_strand_id
1 'polypeptide(L)' 'YIPLGVTHGLENATNEPLEIIEVQSGAYLGEDDIVRFEDVYGRANNKDK' A
#
# COMPACT_ATOMS: atom_id res chain seq x y z
N TYR A 1 3.28 13.45 1.71
CA TYR A 1 3.05 13.19 3.14
C TYR A 1 1.60 12.76 3.31
N ILE A 2 1.38 11.62 3.95
CA ILE A 2 0.05 11.07 4.20
C ILE A 2 -0.11 11.01 5.73
N PRO A 3 -1.12 11.65 6.32
CA PRO A 3 -1.32 11.62 7.77
C PRO A 3 -1.66 10.20 8.27
N LEU A 4 -1.33 9.94 9.54
CA LEU A 4 -1.63 8.66 10.18
C LEU A 4 -3.15 8.37 10.17
N GLY A 5 -3.52 7.13 9.86
CA GLY A 5 -4.91 6.68 9.86
C GLY A 5 -5.75 7.13 8.65
N VAL A 6 -5.17 7.90 7.72
CA VAL A 6 -5.87 8.31 6.50
C VAL A 6 -5.85 7.18 5.47
N THR A 7 -7.04 6.73 5.07
CA THR A 7 -7.21 5.87 3.89
C THR A 7 -6.74 6.61 2.64
N HIS A 8 -5.88 5.96 1.86
CA HIS A 8 -5.33 6.53 0.64
C HIS A 8 -5.12 5.43 -0.41
N GLY A 9 -5.06 5.83 -1.67
CA GLY A 9 -4.74 4.98 -2.82
C GLY A 9 -4.01 5.79 -3.87
N LEU A 10 -3.20 5.11 -4.69
CA LEU A 10 -2.49 5.71 -5.82
C LEU A 10 -2.83 4.92 -7.07
N GLU A 11 -3.19 5.63 -8.13
CA GLU A 11 -3.38 5.07 -9.46
C GLU A 11 -2.59 5.90 -10.49
N ASN A 12 -2.18 5.26 -11.58
CA ASN A 12 -1.64 5.98 -12.72
C ASN A 12 -2.79 6.39 -13.64
N ALA A 13 -3.09 7.69 -13.67
CA ALA A 13 -4.14 8.26 -14.53
C ALA A 13 -3.74 8.33 -16.03
N THR A 14 -2.51 7.93 -16.37
CA THR A 14 -1.97 7.99 -17.72
C THR A 14 -1.57 6.59 -18.20
N ASN A 15 -1.29 6.49 -19.51
CA ASN A 15 -0.77 5.26 -20.10
C ASN A 15 0.77 5.22 -20.13
N GLU A 16 1.44 6.25 -19.60
CA GLU A 16 2.90 6.30 -19.53
C GLU A 16 3.41 5.60 -18.28
N PRO A 17 4.62 5.00 -18.30
CA PRO A 17 5.20 4.38 -17.11
C PRO A 17 5.31 5.38 -15.95
N LEU A 18 4.78 5.00 -14.78
CA LEU A 18 4.89 5.76 -13.55
C LEU A 18 5.94 5.10 -12.64
N GLU A 19 6.91 5.89 -12.21
CA GLU A 19 7.90 5.49 -11.20
C GLU A 19 7.48 6.05 -9.83
N ILE A 20 7.43 5.20 -8.82
CA ILE A 20 7.07 5.57 -7.45
C ILE A 20 8.23 5.23 -6.52
N ILE A 21 8.58 6.18 -5.65
CA ILE A 21 9.52 5.96 -4.54
C ILE A 21 8.73 6.14 -3.24
N GLU A 22 8.59 5.06 -2.48
CA GLU A 22 8.05 5.11 -1.13
C GLU A 22 9.22 5.18 -0.13
N VAL A 23 9.15 6.14 0.79
CA VAL A 23 10.11 6.28 1.88
C VAL A 23 9.38 6.07 3.19
N GLN A 24 9.75 5.02 3.91
CA GLN A 24 9.24 4.74 5.24
C GLN A 24 10.21 5.29 6.30
N SER A 25 9.68 5.98 7.31
CA SER A 25 10.46 6.60 8.38
C SER A 25 9.83 6.29 9.73
N GLY A 26 10.61 5.76 10.67
CA GLY A 26 10.11 5.35 11.99
C GLY A 26 10.84 4.12 12.50
N ALA A 27 10.49 3.67 13.71
CA ALA A 27 11.07 2.47 14.32
C ALA A 27 10.30 1.18 13.99
N TYR A 28 9.11 1.29 13.40
CA TYR A 28 8.23 0.17 13.10
C TYR A 28 7.83 0.17 11.62
N LEU A 29 8.04 -0.96 10.95
CA LEU A 29 7.80 -1.17 9.52
C LEU A 29 7.04 -2.49 9.27
N GLY A 30 6.33 -3.00 10.28
CA GLY A 30 5.56 -4.23 10.17
C GLY A 30 4.38 -4.09 9.21
N GLU A 31 4.02 -5.17 8.51
CA GLU A 31 2.87 -5.18 7.61
C GLU A 31 1.51 -5.30 8.32
N ASP A 32 1.51 -5.64 9.60
CA ASP A 32 0.31 -5.78 10.45
C ASP A 32 -0.38 -4.45 10.74
N ASP A 33 0.34 -3.33 10.62
CA ASP A 33 -0.22 -1.98 10.68
C ASP A 33 -0.91 -1.54 9.37
N ILE A 34 -0.92 -2.39 8.33
CA ILE A 34 -1.52 -2.08 7.03
C ILE A 34 -2.92 -2.69 6.92
N VAL A 35 -3.95 -1.86 7.04
CA VAL A 35 -5.33 -2.23 6.75
C VAL A 35 -5.61 -2.09 5.25
N ARG A 36 -5.94 -3.19 4.58
CA ARG A 36 -6.29 -3.22 3.15
C ARG A 36 -7.81 -3.23 2.99
N PHE A 37 -8.37 -2.14 2.45
CA PHE A 37 -9.81 -2.00 2.23
C PHE A 37 -10.27 -2.69 0.95
N GLU A 38 -9.47 -2.59 -0.11
CA GLU A 38 -9.69 -3.25 -1.38
C GLU A 38 -8.41 -3.98 -1.79
N ASP A 39 -8.56 -5.20 -2.30
CA ASP A 39 -7.43 -6.00 -2.78
C ASP A 39 -7.71 -6.59 -4.15
N VAL A 40 -7.74 -5.69 -5.13
CA VAL A 40 -7.90 -6.04 -6.56
C VAL A 40 -6.77 -6.93 -7.10
N TYR A 41 -5.68 -7.09 -6.34
CA TYR A 41 -4.52 -7.91 -6.67
C TYR A 41 -4.48 -9.27 -5.94
N GLY A 42 -5.46 -9.56 -5.07
CA GLY A 42 -5.63 -10.89 -4.46
C GLY A 42 -4.52 -11.34 -3.48
N ARG A 43 -3.78 -10.41 -2.88
CA ARG A 43 -2.71 -10.65 -1.90
C ARG A 43 -3.21 -11.20 -0.56
N ALA A 44 -4.47 -10.95 -0.20
CA ALA A 44 -5.06 -11.37 1.07
C ALA A 44 -5.42 -12.87 1.13
N ASN A 45 -5.32 -13.60 0.01
CA ASN A 45 -5.53 -15.05 -0.02
C ASN A 45 -4.21 -15.81 0.06
N ASN A 46 -3.54 -15.73 1.21
CA ASN A 46 -2.55 -16.74 1.56
C ASN A 46 -3.18 -17.73 2.54
N LYS A 47 -4.01 -18.64 2.02
CA LYS A 47 -4.52 -19.80 2.78
C LYS A 47 -3.55 -20.99 2.76
N ASP A 48 -2.34 -20.81 2.25
CA ASP A 48 -1.31 -21.85 2.21
C ASP A 48 -0.05 -21.39 2.97
N LYS A 49 -0.10 -21.52 4.30
CA LYS A 49 1.04 -21.90 5.15
C LYS A 49 0.57 -22.33 6.54
#